data_AF-A0A5D4ST50-F1
#
_entry.id   AF-A0A5D4ST50-F1
#
_cell.length_a   1.000
_cell.length_b   1.000
_cell.length_c   1.000
_cell.angle_alpha   90.00
_cell.angle_beta   90.00
_cell.angle_gamma   90.00
#
_symmetry.space_group_name_H-M   'P 1'
#
loop_
_entity.id
_entity.type
_entity.pdbx_description
1 polymer ?
#
loop_
_entity_poly.entity_id
_entity_poly.type
_entity_poly.pdbx_seq_one_letter_code
_entity_poly.pdbx_strand_id
1 'polypeptide(L)'
;MVNIIWVAMTVIGIVFAIFNGTMAEVNEAVFSGAKEAVTLCIGLISILVFWLGMMRIAEDAGLLKKLAFLFRPVVTRLFPDVPKDHPAMGYILSNMMANMFGLGNAATPLGIKAMEQLKALNGGKTEASRSMITFLAINTSSLTLIPTTVIAIRMNYHSASPTEIVGPTLIATFCSTLGAILIDRYFYYRRTRKG
;
A
#
# COMPACT_ATOMS: atom_id res chain seq x y z
N MET A 1 -1.80 -0.88 -17.71
CA MET A 1 -0.66 -1.79 -17.44
C MET A 1 -1.11 -3.05 -16.71
N VAL A 2 -1.77 -2.97 -15.55
CA VAL A 2 -2.26 -4.16 -14.82
C VAL A 2 -3.29 -4.98 -15.59
N ASN A 3 -4.24 -4.34 -16.29
CA ASN A 3 -5.24 -5.06 -17.10
C ASN A 3 -4.61 -5.94 -18.19
N ILE A 4 -3.50 -5.50 -18.77
CA ILE A 4 -2.78 -6.26 -19.80
C ILE A 4 -2.13 -7.50 -19.19
N ILE A 5 -1.57 -7.38 -17.97
CA ILE A 5 -0.97 -8.50 -17.26
C ILE A 5 -2.03 -9.56 -16.95
N TRP A 6 -3.21 -9.16 -16.44
CA TRP A 6 -4.30 -10.10 -16.16
C TRP A 6 -4.77 -10.82 -17.41
N VAL A 7 -5.01 -10.08 -18.50
CA VAL A 7 -5.42 -10.68 -19.78
C VAL A 7 -4.33 -11.63 -20.29
N ALA A 8 -3.06 -11.24 -20.24
CA ALA A 8 -1.96 -12.09 -20.67
C ALA A 8 -1.87 -13.37 -19.85
N MET A 9 -1.97 -13.30 -18.51
CA MET A 9 -1.97 -14.47 -17.64
C MET A 9 -3.12 -15.42 -17.96
N THR A 10 -4.33 -14.89 -18.13
CA THR A 10 -5.52 -15.69 -18.48
C THR A 10 -5.35 -16.34 -19.86
N VAL A 11 -4.90 -15.59 -20.86
CA VAL A 11 -4.71 -16.10 -22.23
C VAL A 11 -3.63 -17.18 -22.25
N ILE A 12 -2.49 -16.98 -21.59
CA ILE A 12 -1.41 -17.98 -21.50
C ILE A 12 -1.93 -19.25 -20.82
N GLY A 13 -2.69 -19.13 -19.72
CA GLY A 13 -3.29 -20.27 -19.03
C GLY A 13 -4.27 -21.06 -19.90
N ILE A 14 -5.14 -20.37 -20.64
CA ILE A 14 -6.08 -20.99 -21.58
C ILE A 14 -5.33 -21.72 -22.69
N VAL A 15 -4.34 -21.07 -23.32
CA VAL A 15 -3.53 -21.68 -24.39
C VAL A 15 -2.80 -22.92 -23.88
N PHE A 16 -2.21 -22.86 -22.68
CA PHE A 16 -1.57 -24.00 -22.03
C PHE A 16 -2.54 -25.17 -21.81
N ALA A 17 -3.78 -24.88 -21.41
CA ALA A 17 -4.82 -25.90 -21.23
C ALA A 17 -5.30 -26.50 -22.56
N ILE A 18 -5.31 -25.73 -23.67
CA ILE A 18 -5.60 -26.27 -25.02
C ILE A 18 -4.58 -27.37 -25.35
N PHE A 19 -3.29 -27.06 -25.20
CA PHE A 19 -2.21 -27.96 -25.60
C PHE A 19 -2.09 -29.20 -24.70
N ASN A 20 -2.44 -29.10 -23.42
CA ASN A 20 -2.39 -30.22 -22.47
C ASN A 20 -3.71 -30.99 -22.33
N GLY A 21 -4.79 -30.54 -23.01
CA GLY A 21 -6.10 -31.18 -22.93
C GLY A 21 -6.86 -30.97 -21.60
N THR A 22 -6.41 -30.05 -20.74
CA THR A 22 -6.98 -29.79 -19.40
C THR A 22 -8.05 -28.69 -19.41
N MET A 23 -8.78 -28.54 -20.52
CA MET A 23 -9.80 -27.49 -20.66
C MET A 23 -10.94 -27.56 -19.64
N ALA A 24 -11.27 -28.77 -19.18
CA ALA A 24 -12.27 -28.97 -18.14
C ALA A 24 -11.84 -28.30 -16.81
N GLU A 25 -10.55 -28.36 -16.47
CA GLU A 25 -10.00 -27.75 -15.24
C GLU A 25 -10.08 -26.23 -15.29
N VAL A 26 -9.88 -25.62 -16.47
CA VAL A 26 -10.04 -24.16 -16.64
C VAL A 26 -11.48 -23.75 -16.37
N ASN A 27 -12.45 -24.48 -16.92
CA ASN A 27 -13.87 -24.18 -16.71
C ASN A 27 -14.26 -24.33 -15.23
N GLU A 28 -13.81 -25.41 -14.58
CA GLU A 28 -14.03 -25.62 -13.15
C GLU A 28 -13.39 -24.51 -12.30
N ALA A 29 -12.14 -24.13 -12.58
CA ALA A 29 -11.43 -23.08 -11.86
C ALA A 29 -12.15 -21.72 -11.94
N VAL A 30 -12.77 -21.39 -13.09
CA VAL A 30 -13.55 -20.15 -13.24
C VAL A 30 -14.76 -20.14 -12.30
N PHE A 31 -15.51 -21.24 -12.23
CA PHE A 31 -16.68 -21.32 -11.36
C PHE A 31 -16.32 -21.43 -9.88
N SER A 32 -15.28 -22.21 -9.53
CA SER A 32 -14.80 -22.32 -8.15
C SER A 32 -14.27 -20.97 -7.65
N GLY A 33 -13.43 -20.30 -8.46
CA GLY A 33 -12.90 -18.99 -8.13
C GLY A 33 -13.99 -17.94 -7.92
N ALA A 34 -15.05 -17.95 -8.74
CA ALA A 34 -16.20 -17.06 -8.54
C ALA A 34 -16.92 -17.32 -7.21
N LYS A 35 -17.14 -18.59 -6.85
CA LYS A 35 -17.78 -18.97 -5.58
C LYS A 35 -16.91 -18.62 -4.36
N GLU A 36 -15.61 -18.89 -4.44
CA GLU A 36 -14.64 -18.55 -3.41
C GLU A 36 -14.57 -17.04 -3.20
N ALA A 37 -14.54 -16.25 -4.28
CA ALA A 37 -14.54 -14.80 -4.20
C ALA A 37 -15.76 -14.26 -3.44
N VAL A 38 -16.96 -14.77 -3.74
CA VAL A 38 -18.19 -14.37 -3.03
C VAL A 38 -18.13 -14.78 -1.55
N THR A 39 -17.73 -16.02 -1.26
CA THR A 39 -17.63 -16.54 0.11
C THR A 39 -16.62 -15.74 0.94
N LEU A 40 -15.47 -15.43 0.36
CA LEU A 40 -14.43 -14.62 0.96
C LEU A 40 -14.93 -13.19 1.21
N CYS A 41 -15.58 -12.55 0.24
CA CYS A 41 -16.19 -11.24 0.42
C CYS A 41 -17.17 -11.23 1.60
N ILE A 42 -18.12 -12.17 1.65
CA ILE A 42 -19.11 -12.26 2.74
C ILE A 42 -18.43 -12.45 4.10
N GLY A 43 -17.46 -13.36 4.19
CA GLY A 43 -16.75 -13.61 5.44
C GLY A 43 -15.88 -12.43 5.90
N LEU A 44 -15.36 -11.62 4.97
CA LEU A 44 -14.57 -10.44 5.29
C LEU A 44 -15.42 -9.22 5.67
N ILE A 45 -16.69 -9.13 5.26
CA ILE A 45 -17.54 -7.94 5.50
C ILE A 45 -17.57 -7.56 6.99
N SER A 46 -17.90 -8.49 7.88
CA SER A 46 -18.07 -8.20 9.31
C SER A 46 -16.79 -7.66 9.95
N ILE A 47 -15.68 -8.33 9.68
CA ILE A 47 -14.36 -8.01 10.23
C ILE A 47 -13.87 -6.67 9.67
N LEU A 48 -14.00 -6.46 8.35
CA LEU A 48 -13.59 -5.20 7.72
C LEU A 48 -14.45 -4.03 8.21
N VAL A 49 -15.77 -4.19 8.31
CA VAL A 49 -16.65 -3.13 8.84
C VAL A 49 -16.27 -2.76 10.27
N PHE A 50 -16.00 -3.75 11.13
CA PHE A 50 -15.56 -3.52 12.50
C PHE A 50 -14.23 -2.74 12.56
N TRP A 51 -13.20 -3.21 11.86
CA TRP A 51 -11.89 -2.55 11.87
C TRP A 51 -11.89 -1.18 11.22
N LEU A 52 -12.56 -1.04 10.06
CA LEU A 52 -12.70 0.25 9.38
C LEU A 52 -13.52 1.23 10.21
N GLY A 53 -14.56 0.76 10.92
CA GLY A 53 -15.36 1.57 11.83
C GLY A 53 -14.55 2.10 13.01
N MET A 54 -13.81 1.23 13.71
CA MET A 54 -12.90 1.66 14.79
C MET A 54 -11.84 2.65 14.29
N MET A 55 -11.27 2.39 13.11
CA MET A 55 -10.31 3.30 12.50
C MET A 55 -10.93 4.65 12.14
N ARG A 56 -12.19 4.66 11.68
CA ARG A 56 -12.91 5.90 11.41
C ARG A 56 -13.15 6.70 12.69
N ILE A 57 -13.50 6.04 13.79
CA ILE A 57 -13.60 6.68 15.11
C ILE A 57 -12.25 7.29 15.53
N ALA A 58 -11.13 6.60 15.30
CA ALA A 58 -9.80 7.12 15.60
C ALA A 58 -9.42 8.34 14.72
N GLU A 59 -9.83 8.34 13.45
CA GLU A 59 -9.69 9.47 12.55
C GLU A 59 -10.49 10.68 13.03
N ASP A 60 -11.78 10.48 13.34
CA ASP A 60 -12.71 11.53 13.79
C ASP A 60 -12.32 12.08 15.18
N ALA A 61 -11.78 11.23 16.07
CA ALA A 61 -11.19 11.64 17.35
C ALA A 61 -9.88 12.44 17.20
N GLY A 62 -9.38 12.60 15.96
CA GLY A 62 -8.17 13.34 15.66
C GLY A 62 -6.88 12.61 16.03
N LEU A 63 -6.93 11.31 16.36
CA LEU A 63 -5.73 10.53 16.68
C LEU A 63 -4.78 10.49 15.49
N LEU A 64 -5.30 10.27 14.28
CA LEU A 64 -4.50 10.28 13.06
C LEU A 64 -3.86 11.66 12.79
N LYS A 65 -4.56 12.76 13.08
CA LYS A 65 -4.01 14.12 12.95
C LYS A 65 -2.89 14.39 13.96
N LYS A 66 -3.06 13.95 15.20
CA LYS A 66 -2.04 14.06 16.26
C LYS A 66 -0.80 13.24 15.91
N LEU A 67 -0.98 12.01 15.42
CA LEU A 67 0.13 11.17 14.97
C LEU A 67 0.79 11.74 13.72
N ALA A 68 0.03 12.25 12.75
CA ALA A 68 0.60 12.96 11.60
C ALA A 68 1.49 14.13 12.07
N PHE A 69 1.06 14.91 13.08
CA PHE A 69 1.89 15.96 13.65
C PHE A 69 3.15 15.42 14.34
N LEU A 70 3.04 14.32 15.08
CA LEU A 70 4.18 13.65 15.72
C LEU A 70 5.21 13.13 14.71
N PHE A 71 4.76 12.62 13.56
CA PHE A 71 5.62 12.12 12.48
C PHE A 71 6.08 13.22 11.50
N ARG A 72 5.50 14.43 11.55
CA ARG A 72 5.90 15.59 10.72
C ARG A 72 7.41 15.86 10.69
N PRO A 73 8.18 15.83 11.81
CA PRO A 73 9.63 16.03 11.75
C PRO A 73 10.36 14.95 10.95
N VAL A 74 9.91 13.69 11.03
CA VAL A 74 10.50 12.58 10.25
C VAL A 74 10.20 12.78 8.78
N VAL A 75 8.93 13.05 8.43
CA VAL A 75 8.51 13.24 7.04
C VAL A 75 9.18 14.48 6.42
N THR A 76 9.26 15.61 7.12
CA THR A 76 9.96 16.80 6.58
C THR A 76 11.45 16.56 6.34
N ARG A 77 12.10 15.68 7.12
CA ARG A 77 13.49 15.27 6.87
C ARG A 77 13.62 14.30 5.69
N LEU A 78 12.62 13.47 5.45
CA LEU A 78 12.55 12.61 4.27
C LEU A 78 12.28 13.41 2.99
N PHE A 79 11.50 14.49 3.06
CA PHE A 79 11.12 15.32 1.91
C PHE A 79 11.66 16.75 2.02
N PRO A 80 12.99 16.99 2.00
CA PRO A 80 13.54 18.33 2.15
C PRO A 80 13.25 19.25 0.96
N ASP A 81 12.95 18.68 -0.21
CA ASP A 81 12.64 19.43 -1.44
C ASP A 81 11.18 19.92 -1.49
N VAL A 82 10.37 19.57 -0.49
CA VAL A 82 8.96 19.97 -0.39
C VAL A 82 8.81 21.06 0.67
N PRO A 83 8.26 22.25 0.33
CA PRO A 83 8.04 23.30 1.32
C PRO A 83 7.13 22.82 2.47
N LYS A 84 7.47 23.19 3.71
CA LYS A 84 6.81 22.68 4.93
C LYS A 84 5.31 22.98 5.01
N ASP A 85 4.88 24.04 4.35
CA ASP A 85 3.50 24.53 4.32
C ASP A 85 2.80 24.23 2.98
N HIS A 86 3.46 23.49 2.08
CA HIS A 86 2.87 23.08 0.82
C HIS A 86 1.82 21.96 1.05
N PRO A 87 0.67 21.98 0.35
CA PRO A 87 -0.37 20.93 0.46
C PRO A 87 0.15 19.51 0.27
N ALA A 88 1.19 19.33 -0.55
CA ALA A 88 1.88 18.04 -0.74
C ALA A 88 2.26 17.36 0.58
N MET A 89 2.76 18.12 1.56
CA MET A 89 3.16 17.56 2.86
C MET A 89 1.96 16.97 3.61
N GLY A 90 0.81 17.64 3.58
CA GLY A 90 -0.41 17.16 4.21
C GLY A 90 -0.90 15.85 3.59
N TYR A 91 -0.91 15.75 2.26
CA TYR A 91 -1.31 14.54 1.56
C TYR A 91 -0.34 13.37 1.77
N ILE A 92 0.98 13.62 1.75
CA ILE A 92 2.01 12.61 2.06
C ILE A 92 1.79 12.05 3.47
N LEU A 93 1.66 12.93 4.46
CA LEU A 93 1.42 12.53 5.84
C LEU A 93 0.13 11.73 5.99
N SER A 94 -0.95 12.19 5.38
CA SER A 94 -2.24 11.51 5.45
C SER A 94 -2.20 10.13 4.79
N ASN A 95 -1.54 10.00 3.64
CA ASN A 95 -1.34 8.70 2.98
C ASN A 95 -0.47 7.76 3.83
N MET A 96 0.65 8.23 4.37
CA MET A 96 1.52 7.42 5.23
C MET A 96 0.78 6.94 6.48
N MET A 97 0.00 7.81 7.13
CA MET A 97 -0.82 7.42 8.28
C MET A 97 -1.90 6.41 7.88
N ALA A 98 -2.61 6.63 6.78
CA ALA A 98 -3.62 5.68 6.31
C ALA A 98 -3.00 4.29 6.03
N ASN A 99 -1.84 4.22 5.38
CA ASN A 99 -1.13 2.96 5.15
C ASN A 99 -0.64 2.29 6.44
N MET A 100 -0.10 3.07 7.38
CA MET A 100 0.39 2.56 8.68
C MET A 100 -0.72 1.94 9.52
N PHE A 101 -1.94 2.46 9.40
CA PHE A 101 -3.10 1.96 10.14
C PHE A 101 -3.97 0.96 9.35
N GLY A 102 -3.51 0.49 8.18
CA GLY A 102 -4.25 -0.48 7.38
C GLY A 102 -5.49 0.09 6.69
N LEU A 103 -5.62 1.41 6.59
CA LEU A 103 -6.68 2.12 5.84
C LEU A 103 -6.33 2.21 4.34
N GLY A 104 -5.95 1.09 3.71
CA GLY A 104 -5.47 1.08 2.32
C GLY A 104 -6.43 1.71 1.30
N ASN A 105 -7.74 1.56 1.53
CA ASN A 105 -8.79 2.16 0.70
C ASN A 105 -8.79 3.70 0.75
N ALA A 106 -8.43 4.30 1.89
CA ALA A 106 -8.27 5.74 2.03
C ALA A 106 -6.87 6.21 1.59
N ALA A 107 -5.86 5.35 1.76
CA ALA A 107 -4.47 5.68 1.43
C ALA A 107 -4.27 5.95 -0.07
N THR A 108 -4.89 5.13 -0.93
CA THR A 108 -4.73 5.24 -2.40
C THR A 108 -5.12 6.62 -2.96
N PRO A 109 -6.36 7.14 -2.73
CA PRO A 109 -6.73 8.47 -3.24
C PRO A 109 -5.89 9.60 -2.65
N LEU A 110 -5.46 9.48 -1.39
CA LEU A 110 -4.53 10.44 -0.77
C LEU A 110 -3.15 10.39 -1.42
N GLY A 111 -2.68 9.20 -1.79
CA GLY A 111 -1.41 9.00 -2.47
C GLY A 111 -1.39 9.57 -3.88
N ILE A 112 -2.49 9.42 -4.63
CA ILE A 112 -2.64 10.03 -5.95
C ILE A 112 -2.57 11.56 -5.84
N LYS A 113 -3.33 12.16 -4.91
CA LYS A 113 -3.28 13.61 -4.66
C LYS A 113 -1.88 14.08 -4.24
N ALA A 114 -1.18 13.31 -3.40
CA ALA A 114 0.21 13.61 -3.04
C ALA A 114 1.12 13.63 -4.28
N MET A 115 1.01 12.63 -5.17
CA MET A 115 1.79 12.55 -6.40
C MET A 115 1.49 13.67 -7.38
N GLU A 116 0.22 14.07 -7.52
CA GLU A 116 -0.18 15.24 -8.33
C GLU A 116 0.47 16.52 -7.82
N GLN A 117 0.46 16.75 -6.51
CA GLN A 117 1.09 17.91 -5.89
C GLN A 117 2.62 17.89 -6.02
N LEU A 118 3.24 16.73 -5.86
CA LEU A 118 4.68 16.56 -6.09
C LEU A 118 5.07 16.76 -7.56
N LYS A 119 4.20 16.37 -8.50
CA LYS A 119 4.39 16.60 -9.94
C LYS A 119 4.26 18.09 -10.28
N ALA A 120 3.30 18.80 -9.67
CA ALA A 120 3.16 20.24 -9.81
C ALA A 120 4.43 20.97 -9.32
N LEU A 121 4.96 20.58 -8.16
CA LEU A 121 6.23 21.09 -7.64
C LEU A 121 7.44 20.79 -8.55
N ASN A 122 7.38 19.68 -9.30
CA ASN A 122 8.39 19.31 -10.28
C ASN A 122 8.24 20.07 -11.63
N GLY A 123 7.33 21.05 -11.73
CA GLY A 123 7.06 21.79 -12.95
C GLY A 123 6.36 20.96 -14.04
N GLY A 124 5.63 19.91 -13.66
CA GLY A 124 4.86 19.09 -14.60
C GLY A 124 5.71 18.16 -15.48
N LYS A 125 7.02 18.06 -15.25
CA LYS A 125 7.93 17.19 -16.01
C LYS A 125 7.47 15.73 -16.00
N THR A 126 7.78 15.02 -17.08
CA THR A 126 7.55 13.58 -17.22
C THR A 126 8.49 12.75 -16.35
N GLU A 127 9.70 13.26 -16.08
CA GLU A 127 10.67 12.64 -15.19
C GLU A 127 10.25 12.75 -13.73
N ALA A 128 10.35 11.65 -12.98
CA ALA A 128 10.01 11.64 -11.57
C ALA A 128 10.99 12.50 -10.75
N SER A 129 10.47 13.40 -9.92
CA SER A 129 11.30 14.10 -8.94
C SER A 129 11.78 13.15 -7.86
N ARG A 130 12.82 13.54 -7.13
CA ARG A 130 13.30 12.78 -5.98
C ARG A 130 12.18 12.52 -4.97
N SER A 131 11.41 13.55 -4.61
CA SER A 131 10.29 13.41 -3.66
C SER A 131 9.25 12.40 -4.17
N MET A 132 8.99 12.35 -5.48
CA MET A 132 8.09 11.31 -6.04
C MET A 132 8.68 9.90 -5.89
N ILE A 133 9.99 9.72 -6.10
CA ILE A 133 10.67 8.44 -5.93
C ILE A 133 10.68 8.01 -4.46
N THR A 134 11.02 8.91 -3.53
CA THR A 134 11.00 8.64 -2.08
C THR A 134 9.59 8.28 -1.62
N PHE A 135 8.57 9.01 -2.08
CA PHE A 135 7.18 8.74 -1.72
C PHE A 135 6.69 7.37 -2.22
N LEU A 136 7.06 7.01 -3.45
CA LEU A 136 6.79 5.69 -4.01
C LEU A 136 7.48 4.59 -3.21
N ALA A 137 8.77 4.75 -2.91
CA ALA A 137 9.55 3.77 -2.15
C ALA A 137 8.94 3.50 -0.76
N ILE A 138 8.50 4.56 -0.06
CA ILE A 138 7.83 4.44 1.24
C ILE A 138 6.50 3.68 1.10
N ASN A 139 5.66 4.04 0.12
CA ASN A 139 4.38 3.35 -0.12
C ASN A 139 4.61 1.86 -0.45
N THR A 140 5.59 1.54 -1.29
CA THR A 140 5.93 0.16 -1.65
C THR A 140 6.46 -0.63 -0.46
N SER A 141 7.21 -0.01 0.44
CA SER A 141 7.68 -0.68 1.66
C SER A 141 6.57 -0.99 2.67
N SER A 142 5.40 -0.34 2.52
CA SER A 142 4.13 -0.66 3.20
C SER A 142 4.29 -0.92 4.71
N LEU A 143 4.91 0.03 5.45
CA LEU A 143 4.92 -0.02 6.90
C LEU A 143 3.48 -0.04 7.42
N THR A 144 3.07 -1.14 8.05
CA THR A 144 1.72 -1.33 8.59
C THR A 144 1.83 -1.83 10.03
N LEU A 145 1.28 -1.06 10.97
CA LEU A 145 1.26 -1.40 12.39
C LEU A 145 0.24 -2.50 12.69
N ILE A 146 -0.93 -2.42 12.06
CA ILE A 146 -2.02 -3.38 12.25
C ILE A 146 -2.47 -3.88 10.87
N PRO A 147 -2.06 -5.08 10.44
CA PRO A 147 -2.43 -5.65 9.14
C PRO A 147 -3.83 -6.25 9.18
N THR A 148 -4.85 -5.41 9.37
CA THR A 148 -6.27 -5.81 9.54
C THR A 148 -6.77 -6.72 8.43
N THR A 149 -6.44 -6.42 7.16
CA THR A 149 -6.82 -7.26 6.01
C THR A 149 -6.22 -8.66 6.09
N VAL A 150 -4.95 -8.79 6.47
CA VAL A 150 -4.29 -10.10 6.57
C VAL A 150 -4.84 -10.90 7.74
N ILE A 151 -5.13 -10.23 8.86
CA ILE A 151 -5.82 -10.86 10.01
C ILE A 151 -7.19 -11.37 9.57
N ALA A 152 -7.97 -10.56 8.84
CA ALA A 152 -9.29 -10.94 8.36
C ALA A 152 -9.23 -12.15 7.40
N ILE A 153 -8.26 -12.18 6.49
CA ILE A 153 -8.01 -13.33 5.62
C ILE A 153 -7.67 -14.56 6.46
N ARG A 154 -6.74 -14.45 7.42
CA ARG A 154 -6.37 -15.57 8.31
C ARG A 154 -7.57 -16.09 9.11
N MET A 155 -8.46 -15.21 9.57
CA MET A 155 -9.70 -15.61 10.24
C MET A 155 -10.65 -16.35 9.31
N ASN A 156 -10.80 -15.88 8.06
CA ASN A 156 -11.64 -16.51 7.05
C ASN A 156 -11.17 -17.94 6.73
N TYR A 157 -9.85 -18.14 6.63
CA TYR A 157 -9.23 -19.45 6.43
C TYR A 157 -8.97 -20.24 7.73
N HIS A 158 -9.71 -19.94 8.80
CA HIS A 158 -9.69 -20.69 10.07
C HIS A 158 -8.30 -20.85 10.73
N SER A 159 -7.42 -19.86 10.58
CA SER A 159 -6.12 -19.83 11.27
C SER A 159 -6.29 -19.92 12.79
N ALA A 160 -5.55 -20.82 13.44
CA ALA A 160 -5.58 -21.00 14.90
C ALA A 160 -5.21 -19.72 15.67
N SER A 161 -4.23 -18.96 15.17
CA SER A 161 -3.87 -17.65 15.70
C SER A 161 -3.79 -16.61 14.58
N PRO A 162 -4.89 -15.90 14.27
CA PRO A 162 -4.91 -14.91 13.17
C PRO A 162 -4.06 -13.67 13.43
N THR A 163 -3.84 -13.29 14.69
CA THR A 163 -3.12 -12.08 15.11
C THR A 163 -1.60 -12.29 15.25
N GLU A 164 -1.13 -13.54 15.25
CA GLU A 164 0.31 -13.86 15.34
C GLU A 164 1.14 -13.20 14.23
N ILE A 165 0.53 -12.94 13.07
CA ILE A 165 1.17 -12.27 11.93
C ILE A 165 1.61 -10.83 12.25
N VAL A 166 1.01 -10.17 13.25
CA VAL A 166 1.26 -8.74 13.56
C VAL A 166 2.75 -8.48 13.83
N GLY A 167 3.39 -9.30 14.68
CA GLY A 167 4.80 -9.14 15.03
C GLY A 167 5.74 -9.31 13.83
N PRO A 168 5.68 -10.44 13.11
CA PRO A 168 6.46 -10.66 11.89
C PRO A 168 6.22 -9.60 10.81
N THR A 169 4.97 -9.19 10.56
CA THR A 169 4.66 -8.13 9.59
C THR A 169 5.28 -6.80 9.99
N LEU A 170 5.19 -6.42 11.28
CA LEU A 170 5.78 -5.17 11.75
C LEU A 170 7.30 -5.17 11.57
N ILE A 171 7.99 -6.27 11.92
CA ILE A 171 9.44 -6.39 11.73
C ILE A 171 9.80 -6.37 10.25
N ALA A 172 9.13 -7.17 9.42
CA ALA A 172 9.41 -7.27 7.99
C ALA A 172 9.20 -5.93 7.27
N THR A 173 8.09 -5.25 7.55
CA THR A 173 7.79 -3.96 6.93
C THR A 173 8.69 -2.85 7.47
N PHE A 174 9.06 -2.88 8.74
CA PHE A 174 10.06 -1.96 9.29
C PHE A 174 11.43 -2.13 8.62
N CYS A 175 11.91 -3.36 8.48
CA CYS A 175 13.16 -3.65 7.76
C CYS A 175 13.08 -3.20 6.28
N SER A 176 11.94 -3.46 5.61
CA SER A 176 11.68 -3.01 4.24
C SER A 176 11.73 -1.48 4.12
N THR A 177 11.05 -0.77 5.02
CA THR A 177 11.01 0.70 5.03
C THR A 177 12.39 1.30 5.34
N LEU A 178 13.12 0.73 6.29
CA LEU A 178 14.50 1.14 6.56
C LEU A 178 15.39 0.92 5.34
N GLY A 179 15.33 -0.25 4.70
CA GLY A 179 16.08 -0.54 3.48
C GLY A 179 15.75 0.43 2.35
N ALA A 180 14.46 0.70 2.13
CA ALA A 180 13.99 1.66 1.13
C ALA A 180 14.54 3.08 1.39
N ILE A 181 14.47 3.56 2.64
CA ILE A 181 14.98 4.88 3.02
C ILE A 181 16.51 4.94 2.88
N LEU A 182 17.24 3.91 3.33
CA LEU A 182 18.70 3.88 3.25
C LEU A 182 19.18 3.91 1.79
N ILE A 183 18.56 3.11 0.92
CA ILE A 183 18.86 3.09 -0.52
C ILE A 183 18.53 4.45 -1.16
N ASP A 184 17.34 5.01 -0.88
CA ASP A 184 16.94 6.34 -1.36
C ASP A 184 17.96 7.42 -0.96
N ARG A 185 18.36 7.44 0.32
CA ARG A 185 19.36 8.38 0.84
C ARG A 185 20.73 8.16 0.21
N TYR A 186 21.18 6.92 0.06
CA TYR A 186 22.47 6.60 -0.55
C TYR A 186 22.57 7.13 -1.98
N PHE A 187 21.56 6.88 -2.82
CA PHE A 187 21.53 7.39 -4.19
C PHE A 187 21.39 8.91 -4.24
N TYR A 188 20.68 9.51 -3.30
CA TYR A 188 20.62 10.97 -3.17
C TYR A 188 22.00 11.58 -2.92
N TYR A 189 22.72 11.15 -1.87
CA TYR A 189 24.05 11.68 -1.55
C TYR A 189 25.09 11.42 -2.64
N ARG A 190 24.98 10.28 -3.34
CA ARG A 190 25.85 9.96 -4.47
C ARG A 190 25.64 10.88 -5.67
N ARG A 191 24.39 11.31 -5.94
CA ARG A 191 24.09 12.26 -7.01
C ARG A 191 24.52 13.68 -6.65
N THR A 192 24.32 14.12 -5.41
CA THR A 192 24.69 15.48 -4.99
C THR A 192 26.20 15.68 -4.83
N ARG A 193 27.00 14.63 -4.62
CA ARG A 193 28.48 14.71 -4.60
C ARG A 193 29.13 14.69 -5.99
N LYS A 194 28.38 14.37 -7.05
CA LYS A 194 28.89 14.24 -8.43
C LYS A 194 28.48 15.41 -9.35
N GLY A 195 27.67 16.34 -8.86
CA GLY A 195 27.40 17.64 -9.49
C GLY A 195 28.16 18.73 -8.75
#